data_AF-A0A0J8RY75-F1
#
_entry.id   AF-A0A0J8RY75-F1
#
_cell.length_a   1.000
_cell.length_b   1.000
_cell.length_c   1.000
_cell.angle_alpha   90.00
_cell.angle_beta   90.00
_cell.angle_gamma   90.00
#
_symmetry.space_group_name_H-M   'P 1'
#
loop_
_entity.id
_entity.type
_entity.pdbx_description
1 polymer ?
#
loop_
_entity_poly.entity_id
_entity_poly.type
_entity_poly.pdbx_seq_one_letter_code
_entity_poly.pdbx_strand_id
1 'polypeptide(L)'
;MSPELLPLLNRRRELERGGANLSDDGMDLDGPFLSRESISAEFEIISKLNREDDATPIFEDLDSIRIASTVQLSLIEGYISTEDQIDVSGLISNYIETWDEADILVGWTYLANFVSSLPYISRSEACALIEFFGEQCLGSYALERCEASICACIKLMTCLAELWTTDESDDLHESASDIYTWFVDVLIGKGIGTSKALIRLSELLRHVLNANPAFLRGNQWPSPRTSLFKILRDGDSIVKFHVSDLIPGIFGGFVLKEHDAIFDDILESLPRDREWVEGIALRLFVLAKLASKWHTLLRRSIYHIFETPGQVPSSTSYAKECLQNVSKALGLVNVRELFKLFSSQIIYTWIETQSLTQLPFGVFGYDSLRDLLVDVQDEAIAQVVMRVKEQDMDEISTCLKLSPQDLLSKSFYRAEAYSIARDISMPPSQDPKSRGSESGMKKLLGPDKFLSLVEKHFPEIVAVIFRSMDQTEQIERAFVKPRLGAVEKYL
;
A
#
# COMPACT_ATOMS: atom_id res chain seq x y z
N MET A 1 -27.23 -23.67 26.63
CA MET A 1 -26.42 -24.83 26.18
C MET A 1 -26.79 -26.03 27.04
N SER A 2 -26.62 -27.27 26.56
CA SER A 2 -26.81 -28.43 27.44
C SER A 2 -25.80 -28.36 28.59
N PRO A 3 -26.22 -28.26 29.85
CA PRO A 3 -25.33 -28.01 31.00
C PRO A 3 -24.32 -29.14 31.27
N GLU A 4 -24.41 -30.26 30.54
CA GLU A 4 -23.56 -31.43 30.73
C GLU A 4 -22.41 -31.53 29.71
N LEU A 5 -22.44 -30.79 28.60
CA LEU A 5 -21.48 -31.01 27.50
C LEU A 5 -20.08 -30.46 27.82
N LEU A 6 -19.98 -29.20 28.29
CA LEU A 6 -18.67 -28.62 28.61
C LEU A 6 -17.95 -29.34 29.76
N PRO A 7 -18.63 -29.70 30.88
CA PRO A 7 -17.98 -30.48 31.94
C PRO A 7 -17.44 -31.83 31.47
N LEU A 8 -18.14 -32.50 30.54
CA LEU A 8 -17.67 -33.77 29.96
C LEU A 8 -16.43 -33.58 29.07
N LEU A 9 -16.39 -32.49 28.30
CA LEU A 9 -15.25 -32.15 27.45
C LEU A 9 -14.01 -31.78 28.30
N ASN A 10 -14.18 -30.93 29.32
CA ASN A 10 -13.11 -30.53 30.23
C ASN A 10 -12.57 -31.73 31.02
N ARG A 11 -13.45 -32.59 31.56
CA ARG A 11 -13.02 -33.81 32.26
C ARG A 11 -12.19 -34.73 31.38
N ARG A 12 -12.54 -34.85 30.09
CA ARG A 12 -11.76 -35.66 29.14
C ARG A 12 -10.41 -35.04 28.83
N ARG A 13 -10.35 -33.72 28.66
CA ARG A 13 -9.11 -32.94 28.47
C ARG A 13 -8.17 -33.09 29.67
N GLU A 14 -8.69 -33.00 30.90
CA GLU A 14 -7.91 -33.23 32.13
C GLU A 14 -7.37 -34.66 32.24
N LEU A 15 -8.14 -35.67 31.85
CA LEU A 15 -7.71 -37.08 31.87
C LEU A 15 -6.57 -37.36 30.88
N GLU A 16 -6.59 -36.72 29.71
CA GLU A 16 -5.53 -36.86 28.70
C GLU A 16 -4.22 -36.21 29.17
N ARG A 17 -4.31 -35.10 29.91
CA ARG A 17 -3.16 -34.36 30.49
C ARG A 17 -2.60 -34.97 31.77
N GLY A 18 -3.46 -35.47 32.66
CA GLY A 18 -3.07 -36.09 33.92
C GLY A 18 -2.21 -37.35 33.74
N GLY A 19 -2.22 -37.95 32.55
CA GLY A 19 -1.32 -39.04 32.19
C GLY A 19 0.11 -38.61 31.83
N ALA A 20 0.36 -37.32 31.55
CA ALA A 20 1.67 -36.79 31.13
C ALA A 20 2.54 -36.30 32.31
N ASN A 21 1.95 -35.81 33.39
CA ASN A 21 2.66 -35.13 34.50
C ASN A 21 3.20 -36.05 35.62
N LEU A 22 3.30 -37.36 35.41
CA LEU A 22 3.82 -38.33 36.40
C LEU A 22 5.23 -38.85 36.08
N SER A 23 6.01 -38.14 35.26
CA SER A 23 7.37 -38.55 34.91
C SER A 23 8.44 -37.56 35.38
N ASP A 24 8.73 -37.52 36.68
CA ASP A 24 10.09 -37.16 37.13
C ASP A 24 10.50 -37.66 38.54
N ASP A 25 9.91 -38.73 39.09
CA ASP A 25 10.52 -39.31 40.29
C ASP A 25 10.40 -40.83 40.37
N GLY A 26 11.57 -41.47 40.31
CA GLY A 26 11.91 -42.67 41.06
C GLY A 26 11.14 -43.97 40.77
N MET A 27 11.68 -44.77 39.84
CA MET A 27 11.83 -46.23 39.98
C MET A 27 10.64 -47.01 40.59
N ASP A 28 9.47 -47.01 39.94
CA ASP A 28 8.45 -48.05 40.17
C ASP A 28 8.17 -48.80 38.85
N LEU A 29 8.63 -50.05 38.79
CA LEU A 29 8.56 -50.92 37.62
C LEU A 29 7.23 -51.69 37.50
N ASP A 30 6.17 -51.26 38.18
CA ASP A 30 4.83 -51.90 38.13
C ASP A 30 3.68 -50.87 38.09
N GLY A 31 3.86 -49.73 37.41
CA GLY A 31 2.77 -48.81 37.10
C GLY A 31 1.85 -49.35 35.97
N PRO A 32 0.54 -49.06 35.99
CA PRO A 32 -0.36 -49.46 34.89
C PRO A 32 0.17 -48.87 33.58
N PHE A 33 0.16 -49.67 32.51
CA PHE A 33 0.60 -49.31 31.17
C PHE A 33 0.27 -47.84 30.84
N LEU A 34 1.29 -46.98 30.83
CA LEU A 34 1.25 -45.62 30.31
C LEU A 34 0.58 -45.66 28.93
N SER A 35 -0.42 -44.81 28.68
CA SER A 35 -0.94 -44.64 27.32
C SER A 35 0.06 -43.81 26.53
N ARG A 36 1.02 -44.48 25.88
CA ARG A 36 1.86 -43.95 24.78
C ARG A 36 1.06 -43.19 23.71
N GLU A 37 -0.25 -43.35 23.70
CA GLU A 37 -1.23 -42.71 22.84
C GLU A 37 -1.36 -41.20 23.09
N SER A 38 -1.26 -40.70 24.35
CA SER A 38 -1.50 -39.28 24.66
C SER A 38 -0.38 -38.36 24.18
N ILE A 39 0.87 -38.71 24.49
CA ILE A 39 2.07 -37.99 24.02
C ILE A 39 2.21 -38.13 22.49
N SER A 40 1.78 -39.27 21.93
CA SER A 40 1.73 -39.47 20.49
C SER A 40 0.69 -38.56 19.82
N ALA A 41 -0.46 -38.33 20.45
CA ALA A 41 -1.53 -37.50 19.90
C ALA A 41 -1.15 -36.01 19.88
N GLU A 42 -0.56 -35.49 20.95
CA GLU A 42 -0.09 -34.09 21.01
C GLU A 42 1.00 -33.80 19.96
N PHE A 43 2.01 -34.66 19.87
CA PHE A 43 3.05 -34.54 18.85
C PHE A 43 2.48 -34.64 17.43
N GLU A 44 1.47 -35.49 17.23
CA GLU A 44 0.78 -35.64 15.95
C GLU A 44 -0.03 -34.38 15.59
N ILE A 45 -0.72 -33.76 16.56
CA ILE A 45 -1.42 -32.47 16.37
C ILE A 45 -0.43 -31.37 16.01
N ILE A 46 0.66 -31.21 16.78
CA ILE A 46 1.69 -30.19 16.51
C ILE A 46 2.30 -30.40 15.12
N SER A 47 2.60 -31.64 14.74
CA SER A 47 3.16 -31.94 13.42
C SER A 47 2.19 -31.64 12.28
N LYS A 48 0.87 -31.82 12.47
CA LYS A 48 -0.16 -31.54 11.47
C LYS A 48 -0.40 -30.03 11.32
N LEU A 49 -0.58 -29.36 12.45
CA LEU A 49 -0.97 -27.95 12.50
C LEU A 49 0.20 -26.97 12.35
N ASN A 50 1.45 -27.46 12.28
CA ASN A 50 2.66 -26.62 12.24
C ASN A 50 2.58 -25.47 11.21
N ARG A 51 1.95 -25.73 10.05
CA ARG A 51 1.84 -24.77 8.93
C ARG A 51 0.42 -24.25 8.68
N GLU A 52 -0.54 -24.57 9.55
CA GLU A 52 -1.91 -24.09 9.39
C GLU A 52 -2.02 -22.63 9.87
N ASP A 53 -2.59 -21.77 9.02
CA ASP A 53 -2.84 -20.34 9.32
C ASP A 53 -4.13 -19.90 8.62
N ASP A 54 -5.15 -20.75 8.71
CA ASP A 54 -6.43 -20.48 8.07
C ASP A 54 -7.35 -19.75 9.06
N ALA A 55 -7.99 -18.69 8.59
CA ALA A 55 -8.94 -17.91 9.39
C ALA A 55 -10.15 -18.75 9.87
N THR A 56 -10.43 -19.85 9.17
CA THR A 56 -11.35 -20.90 9.58
C THR A 56 -10.59 -22.23 9.58
N PRO A 57 -10.17 -22.73 10.74
CA PRO A 57 -9.38 -23.96 10.78
C PRO A 57 -10.24 -25.13 10.30
N ILE A 58 -9.68 -25.95 9.40
CA ILE A 58 -10.30 -27.18 8.93
C ILE A 58 -9.60 -28.33 9.64
N PHE A 59 -10.22 -28.83 10.71
CA PHE A 59 -9.67 -29.94 11.46
C PHE A 59 -10.00 -31.28 10.79
N GLU A 60 -8.97 -32.05 10.46
CA GLU A 60 -9.13 -33.39 9.88
C GLU A 60 -9.32 -34.48 10.95
N ASP A 61 -9.01 -34.17 12.22
CA ASP A 61 -9.04 -35.11 13.33
C ASP A 61 -10.04 -34.74 14.44
N LEU A 62 -10.50 -35.75 15.16
CA LEU A 62 -11.52 -35.60 16.21
C LEU A 62 -10.98 -34.92 17.47
N ASP A 63 -9.67 -34.98 17.73
CA ASP A 63 -9.06 -34.39 18.91
C ASP A 63 -8.96 -32.87 18.76
N SER A 64 -8.52 -32.38 17.60
CA SER A 64 -8.53 -30.96 17.26
C SER A 64 -9.95 -30.37 17.26
N ILE A 65 -10.95 -31.10 16.72
CA ILE A 65 -12.36 -30.66 16.80
C ILE A 65 -12.83 -30.58 18.25
N ARG A 66 -12.45 -31.56 19.09
CA ARG A 66 -12.78 -31.56 20.51
C ARG A 66 -12.17 -30.36 21.21
N ILE A 67 -10.87 -30.12 21.04
CA ILE A 67 -10.15 -29.00 21.64
C ILE A 67 -10.78 -27.67 21.19
N ALA A 68 -10.98 -27.48 19.89
CA ALA A 68 -11.60 -26.27 19.34
C ALA A 68 -12.99 -26.00 19.93
N SER A 69 -13.84 -27.03 19.98
CA SER A 69 -15.18 -26.93 20.55
C SER A 69 -15.13 -26.60 22.04
N THR A 70 -14.18 -27.19 22.77
CA THR A 70 -13.99 -26.95 24.21
C THR A 70 -13.52 -25.51 24.45
N VAL A 71 -12.51 -25.04 23.71
CA VAL A 71 -12.01 -23.66 23.80
C VAL A 71 -13.13 -22.66 23.51
N GLN A 72 -13.86 -22.84 22.40
CA GLN A 72 -14.93 -21.94 22.02
C GLN A 72 -16.05 -21.89 23.08
N LEU A 73 -16.50 -23.05 23.56
CA LEU A 73 -17.58 -23.12 24.55
C LEU A 73 -17.13 -22.57 25.92
N SER A 74 -15.90 -22.85 26.36
CA SER A 74 -15.36 -22.31 27.62
C SER A 74 -15.26 -20.79 27.62
N LEU A 75 -14.80 -20.19 26.51
CA LEU A 75 -14.74 -18.72 26.39
C LEU A 75 -16.14 -18.09 26.45
N ILE A 76 -17.13 -18.70 25.79
CA ILE A 76 -18.51 -18.20 25.78
C ILE A 76 -19.18 -18.40 27.14
N GLU A 77 -19.02 -19.58 27.76
CA GLU A 77 -19.60 -19.86 29.08
C GLU A 77 -18.98 -18.98 30.16
N GLY A 78 -17.66 -18.78 30.12
CA GLY A 78 -16.97 -17.82 30.97
C GLY A 78 -17.60 -16.44 30.84
N TYR A 79 -17.77 -15.93 29.62
CA TYR A 79 -18.33 -14.61 29.37
C TYR A 79 -19.78 -14.46 29.85
N ILE A 80 -20.62 -15.48 29.65
CA ILE A 80 -22.02 -15.48 30.10
C ILE A 80 -22.11 -15.53 31.63
N SER A 81 -21.17 -16.21 32.28
CA SER A 81 -21.16 -16.40 33.74
C SER A 81 -20.65 -15.19 34.50
N THR A 82 -19.96 -14.25 33.83
CA THR A 82 -19.52 -13.00 34.45
C THR A 82 -20.72 -12.07 34.71
N GLU A 83 -20.92 -11.68 35.97
CA GLU A 83 -22.03 -10.82 36.40
C GLU A 83 -21.98 -9.42 35.74
N ASP A 84 -20.78 -8.92 35.46
CA ASP A 84 -20.55 -7.70 34.69
C ASP A 84 -19.85 -8.02 33.36
N GLN A 85 -20.62 -8.06 32.27
CA GLN A 85 -20.14 -8.37 30.92
C GLN A 85 -19.15 -7.34 30.35
N ILE A 86 -18.90 -6.25 31.08
CA ILE A 86 -17.93 -5.21 30.74
C ILE A 86 -16.56 -5.50 31.36
N ASP A 87 -16.51 -6.17 32.53
CA ASP A 87 -15.27 -6.50 33.23
C ASP A 87 -14.95 -8.00 33.13
N VAL A 88 -14.19 -8.36 32.11
CA VAL A 88 -13.69 -9.74 31.87
C VAL A 88 -12.32 -9.98 32.52
N SER A 89 -11.92 -9.17 33.49
CA SER A 89 -10.63 -9.30 34.17
C SER A 89 -10.44 -10.69 34.78
N GLY A 90 -9.30 -11.33 34.52
CA GLY A 90 -9.00 -12.67 35.02
C GLY A 90 -9.66 -13.81 34.24
N LEU A 91 -10.63 -13.55 33.37
CA LEU A 91 -11.33 -14.62 32.65
C LEU A 91 -10.43 -15.30 31.63
N ILE A 92 -9.69 -14.50 30.85
CA ILE A 92 -8.85 -15.00 29.77
C ILE A 92 -7.54 -15.50 30.37
N SER A 93 -6.88 -14.71 31.21
CA SER A 93 -5.60 -15.01 31.84
C SER A 93 -5.65 -16.32 32.63
N ASN A 94 -6.64 -16.52 33.51
CA ASN A 94 -6.78 -17.77 34.25
C ASN A 94 -7.08 -18.97 33.32
N TYR A 95 -7.77 -18.75 32.20
CA TYR A 95 -8.10 -19.84 31.28
C TYR A 95 -6.91 -20.23 30.40
N ILE A 96 -6.16 -19.26 29.87
CA ILE A 96 -5.00 -19.54 29.01
C ILE A 96 -3.85 -20.19 29.78
N GLU A 97 -3.69 -19.91 31.07
CA GLU A 97 -2.72 -20.62 31.93
C GLU A 97 -2.96 -22.14 31.96
N THR A 98 -4.17 -22.59 31.62
CA THR A 98 -4.49 -24.01 31.52
C THR A 98 -4.16 -24.62 30.16
N TRP A 99 -3.67 -23.86 29.18
CA TRP A 99 -3.44 -24.34 27.81
C TRP A 99 -2.07 -25.01 27.66
N ASP A 100 -2.05 -26.10 26.91
CA ASP A 100 -0.83 -26.75 26.42
C ASP A 100 -0.52 -26.31 24.97
N GLU A 101 0.59 -26.79 24.40
CA GLU A 101 1.00 -26.46 23.04
C GLU A 101 -0.08 -26.81 21.99
N ALA A 102 -0.81 -27.91 22.16
CA ALA A 102 -1.86 -28.31 21.22
C ALA A 102 -3.07 -27.36 21.29
N ASP A 103 -3.46 -26.93 22.50
CA ASP A 103 -4.55 -25.95 22.63
C ASP A 103 -4.19 -24.60 22.06
N ILE A 104 -2.93 -24.18 22.20
CA ILE A 104 -2.46 -22.94 21.58
C ILE A 104 -2.67 -23.03 20.07
N LEU A 105 -2.22 -24.10 19.43
CA LEU A 105 -2.31 -24.27 17.97
C LEU A 105 -3.75 -24.40 17.46
N VAL A 106 -4.64 -25.04 18.22
CA VAL A 106 -6.05 -25.24 17.83
C VAL A 106 -6.94 -24.06 18.21
N GLY A 107 -6.68 -23.46 19.38
CA GLY A 107 -7.57 -22.53 20.06
C GLY A 107 -7.33 -21.06 19.76
N TRP A 108 -6.15 -20.67 19.28
CA TRP A 108 -5.78 -19.26 19.14
C TRP A 108 -6.71 -18.45 18.22
N THR A 109 -7.26 -19.05 17.15
CA THR A 109 -8.19 -18.34 16.25
C THR A 109 -9.48 -17.97 16.97
N TYR A 110 -9.98 -18.86 17.83
CA TYR A 110 -11.18 -18.62 18.62
C TYR A 110 -10.94 -17.56 19.68
N LEU A 111 -9.79 -17.62 20.35
CA LEU A 111 -9.38 -16.61 21.32
C LEU A 111 -9.21 -15.23 20.66
N ALA A 112 -8.50 -15.15 19.54
CA ALA A 112 -8.30 -13.90 18.81
C ALA A 112 -9.65 -13.29 18.35
N ASN A 113 -10.56 -14.11 17.83
CA ASN A 113 -11.89 -13.66 17.44
C ASN A 113 -12.73 -13.21 18.64
N PHE A 114 -12.62 -13.92 19.77
CA PHE A 114 -13.27 -13.54 21.02
C PHE A 114 -12.75 -12.19 21.53
N VAL A 115 -11.43 -12.03 21.65
CA VAL A 115 -10.77 -10.80 22.07
C VAL A 115 -11.14 -9.62 21.18
N SER A 116 -11.12 -9.78 19.84
CA SER A 116 -11.54 -8.73 18.91
C SER A 116 -13.02 -8.38 18.97
N SER A 117 -13.86 -9.23 19.58
CA SER A 117 -15.29 -8.99 19.74
C SER A 117 -15.64 -8.39 21.10
N LEU A 118 -14.69 -8.34 22.04
CA LEU A 118 -14.92 -7.77 23.35
C LEU A 118 -15.06 -6.24 23.26
N PRO A 119 -16.01 -5.64 23.99
CA PRO A 119 -16.17 -4.19 24.01
C PRO A 119 -15.03 -3.49 24.76
N TYR A 120 -14.40 -4.19 25.72
CA TYR A 120 -13.33 -3.69 26.55
C TYR A 120 -12.45 -4.86 27.01
N ILE A 121 -11.14 -4.62 27.06
CA ILE A 121 -10.16 -5.51 27.70
C ILE A 121 -9.21 -4.62 28.51
N SER A 122 -8.94 -5.00 29.75
CA SER A 122 -8.03 -4.25 30.61
C SER A 122 -6.59 -4.42 30.13
N ARG A 123 -5.74 -3.41 30.39
CA ARG A 123 -4.32 -3.46 30.01
C ARG A 123 -3.57 -4.60 30.70
N SER A 124 -3.93 -4.93 31.95
CA SER A 124 -3.36 -6.06 32.68
C SER A 124 -3.69 -7.40 32.04
N GLU A 125 -4.94 -7.58 31.60
CA GLU A 125 -5.38 -8.82 30.92
C GLU A 125 -4.71 -8.96 29.54
N ALA A 126 -4.60 -7.83 28.81
CA ALA A 126 -3.87 -7.79 27.55
C ALA A 126 -2.37 -8.11 27.74
N CYS A 127 -1.76 -7.65 28.84
CA CYS A 127 -0.36 -7.91 29.18
C CYS A 127 -0.14 -9.41 29.42
N ALA A 128 -0.95 -10.01 30.30
CA ALA A 128 -0.90 -11.43 30.60
C ALA A 128 -1.06 -12.29 29.34
N LEU A 129 -1.96 -11.89 28.43
CA LEU A 129 -2.16 -12.59 27.16
C LEU A 129 -0.96 -12.50 26.22
N ILE A 130 -0.35 -11.31 26.09
CA ILE A 130 0.83 -11.11 25.24
C ILE A 130 2.04 -11.87 25.81
N GLU A 131 2.26 -11.81 27.12
CA GLU A 131 3.35 -12.51 27.79
C GLU A 131 3.20 -14.02 27.66
N PHE A 132 2.01 -14.56 27.93
CA PHE A 132 1.74 -15.99 27.78
C PHE A 132 2.05 -16.47 26.36
N PHE A 133 1.56 -15.79 25.33
CA PHE A 133 1.84 -16.18 23.94
C PHE A 133 3.29 -15.92 23.54
N GLY A 134 3.94 -14.87 24.05
CA GLY A 134 5.37 -14.63 23.84
C GLY A 134 6.23 -15.77 24.39
N GLU A 135 6.01 -16.16 25.64
CA GLU A 135 6.73 -17.23 26.30
C GLU A 135 6.47 -18.60 25.66
N GLN A 136 5.19 -18.94 25.43
CA GLN A 136 4.84 -20.26 24.90
C GLN A 136 5.18 -20.39 23.42
N CYS A 137 4.86 -19.40 22.58
CA CYS A 137 5.09 -19.51 21.14
C CYS A 137 6.54 -19.29 20.75
N LEU A 138 7.27 -18.41 21.45
CA LEU A 138 8.64 -18.04 21.07
C LEU A 138 9.71 -18.69 21.98
N GLY A 139 9.34 -19.11 23.19
CA GLY A 139 10.25 -19.72 24.16
C GLY A 139 10.19 -21.25 24.22
N SER A 140 9.06 -21.89 23.92
CA SER A 140 8.95 -23.35 23.93
C SER A 140 9.72 -23.97 22.76
N TYR A 141 10.53 -25.00 23.05
CA TYR A 141 11.27 -25.73 22.02
C TYR A 141 10.36 -26.36 20.95
N ALA A 142 9.14 -26.73 21.32
CA ALA A 142 8.16 -27.31 20.39
C ALA A 142 7.57 -26.26 19.44
N LEU A 143 7.44 -25.01 19.88
CA LEU A 143 6.70 -23.97 19.16
C LEU A 143 7.56 -22.84 18.58
N GLU A 144 8.79 -22.61 19.05
CA GLU A 144 9.66 -21.49 18.59
C GLU A 144 9.83 -21.43 17.06
N ARG A 145 9.77 -22.59 16.40
CA ARG A 145 9.92 -22.73 14.94
C ARG A 145 8.65 -23.17 14.22
N CYS A 146 7.53 -23.15 14.91
CA CYS A 146 6.23 -23.49 14.35
C CYS A 146 5.65 -22.25 13.64
N GLU A 147 5.28 -22.39 12.36
CA GLU A 147 4.73 -21.26 11.60
C GLU A 147 3.38 -20.81 12.18
N ALA A 148 2.54 -21.75 12.59
CA ALA A 148 1.24 -21.50 13.18
C ALA A 148 1.32 -20.78 14.54
N SER A 149 2.27 -21.14 15.41
CA SER A 149 2.45 -20.47 16.71
C SER A 149 2.93 -19.02 16.53
N ILE A 150 3.87 -18.79 15.59
CA ILE A 150 4.34 -17.44 15.23
C ILE A 150 3.17 -16.62 14.69
N CYS A 151 2.36 -17.18 13.79
CA CYS A 151 1.17 -16.51 13.25
C CYS A 151 0.14 -16.20 14.34
N ALA A 152 -0.07 -17.12 15.30
CA ALA A 152 -0.97 -16.94 16.43
C ALA A 152 -0.52 -15.77 17.32
N CYS A 153 0.76 -15.74 17.69
CA CYS A 153 1.34 -14.67 18.50
C CYS A 153 1.22 -13.30 17.80
N ILE A 154 1.57 -13.23 16.50
CA ILE A 154 1.41 -12.02 15.69
C ILE A 154 -0.06 -11.58 15.62
N LYS A 155 -1.00 -12.52 15.44
CA LYS A 155 -2.43 -12.20 15.35
C LYS A 155 -2.94 -11.59 16.65
N LEU A 156 -2.61 -12.17 17.80
CA LEU A 156 -3.05 -11.65 19.09
C LEU A 156 -2.48 -10.26 19.36
N MET A 157 -1.20 -10.05 19.08
CA MET A 157 -0.62 -8.69 19.12
C MET A 157 -1.34 -7.72 18.18
N THR A 158 -1.78 -8.18 17.01
CA THR A 158 -2.55 -7.36 16.07
C THR A 158 -3.90 -6.96 16.65
N CYS A 159 -4.60 -7.89 17.30
CA CYS A 159 -5.89 -7.63 17.96
C CYS A 159 -5.77 -6.58 19.07
N LEU A 160 -4.62 -6.53 19.75
CA LEU A 160 -4.36 -5.63 20.87
C LEU A 160 -3.55 -4.39 20.48
N ALA A 161 -3.27 -4.17 19.18
CA ALA A 161 -2.40 -3.11 18.69
C ALA A 161 -2.74 -1.72 19.23
N GLU A 162 -4.03 -1.39 19.31
CA GLU A 162 -4.48 -0.07 19.80
C GLU A 162 -4.17 0.16 21.29
N LEU A 163 -4.00 -0.90 22.08
CA LEU A 163 -3.71 -0.80 23.51
C LEU A 163 -2.22 -0.68 23.79
N TRP A 164 -1.38 -1.53 23.20
CA TRP A 164 0.06 -1.54 23.54
C TRP A 164 0.88 -0.51 22.75
N THR A 165 0.34 0.09 21.68
CA THR A 165 1.02 1.15 20.92
C THR A 165 0.80 2.56 21.45
N THR A 166 0.08 2.72 22.58
CA THR A 166 -0.10 4.00 23.25
C THR A 166 1.22 4.51 23.83
N ASP A 167 1.31 5.82 24.10
CA ASP A 167 2.48 6.45 24.73
C ASP A 167 2.58 6.18 26.26
N GLU A 168 1.85 5.17 26.76
CA GLU A 168 1.87 4.78 28.16
C GLU A 168 3.08 3.86 28.41
N SER A 169 3.96 4.26 29.34
CA SER A 169 5.12 3.47 29.74
C SER A 169 4.72 2.47 30.83
N ASP A 170 4.06 1.40 30.45
CA ASP A 170 3.65 0.31 31.33
C ASP A 170 4.17 -1.06 30.84
N ASP A 171 3.98 -2.08 31.66
CA ASP A 171 4.45 -3.45 31.41
C ASP A 171 3.92 -3.99 30.06
N LEU A 172 2.66 -3.67 29.72
CA LEU A 172 2.07 -4.04 28.43
C LEU A 172 2.86 -3.46 27.25
N HIS A 173 3.22 -2.18 27.30
CA HIS A 173 4.01 -1.55 26.26
C HIS A 173 5.41 -2.16 26.14
N GLU A 174 6.08 -2.44 27.28
CA GLU A 174 7.42 -3.03 27.32
C GLU A 174 7.41 -4.45 26.74
N SER A 175 6.57 -5.34 27.27
CA SER A 175 6.45 -6.74 26.82
C SER A 175 6.06 -6.84 25.34
N ALA A 176 5.09 -6.04 24.89
CA ALA A 176 4.70 -6.02 23.48
C ALA A 176 5.79 -5.45 22.57
N SER A 177 6.50 -4.41 23.01
CA SER A 177 7.60 -3.82 22.24
C SER A 177 8.73 -4.82 22.06
N ASP A 178 9.12 -5.54 23.12
CA ASP A 178 10.18 -6.55 23.07
C ASP A 178 9.85 -7.66 22.06
N ILE A 179 8.63 -8.21 22.12
CA ILE A 179 8.15 -9.23 21.17
C ILE A 179 8.10 -8.67 19.73
N TYR A 180 7.64 -7.43 19.55
CA TYR A 180 7.66 -6.77 18.25
C TYR A 180 9.08 -6.67 17.67
N THR A 181 10.06 -6.25 18.48
CA THR A 181 11.46 -6.19 18.05
C THR A 181 11.98 -7.57 17.68
N TRP A 182 11.62 -8.60 18.43
CA TRP A 182 11.98 -9.97 18.10
C TRP A 182 11.44 -10.37 16.72
N PHE A 183 10.18 -10.06 16.39
CA PHE A 183 9.63 -10.36 15.06
C PHE A 183 10.38 -9.65 13.95
N VAL A 184 10.68 -8.37 14.12
CA VAL A 184 11.41 -7.58 13.12
C VAL A 184 12.83 -8.14 12.92
N ASP A 185 13.54 -8.44 14.00
CA ASP A 185 14.91 -8.92 13.93
C ASP A 185 15.02 -10.35 13.42
N VAL A 186 14.14 -11.25 13.84
CA VAL A 186 14.21 -12.66 13.48
C VAL A 186 13.56 -12.92 12.13
N LEU A 187 12.32 -12.48 11.93
CA LEU A 187 11.59 -12.79 10.70
C LEU A 187 12.13 -11.99 9.52
N ILE A 188 12.42 -10.70 9.71
CA ILE A 188 12.90 -9.81 8.65
C ILE A 188 14.42 -9.64 8.67
N GLY A 189 15.04 -9.48 9.84
CA GLY A 189 16.48 -9.26 9.98
C GLY A 189 17.31 -10.49 9.59
N LYS A 190 16.98 -11.66 10.14
CA LYS A 190 17.63 -12.95 9.83
C LYS A 190 17.04 -13.65 8.59
N GLY A 191 15.89 -13.18 8.09
CA GLY A 191 15.23 -13.74 6.90
C GLY A 191 14.67 -15.15 7.11
N ILE A 192 14.24 -15.47 8.32
CA ILE A 192 13.70 -16.79 8.69
C ILE A 192 12.16 -16.81 8.57
N GLY A 193 11.52 -15.65 8.35
CA GLY A 193 10.08 -15.55 8.22
C GLY A 193 9.55 -16.31 7.00
N THR A 194 8.56 -17.17 7.22
CA THR A 194 7.80 -17.82 6.15
C THR A 194 6.82 -16.84 5.51
N SER A 195 6.26 -17.20 4.35
CA SER A 195 5.33 -16.35 3.62
C SER A 195 4.12 -15.94 4.47
N LYS A 196 3.51 -16.89 5.21
CA LYS A 196 2.35 -16.61 6.06
C LYS A 196 2.70 -15.72 7.25
N ALA A 197 3.80 -16.01 7.93
CA ALA A 197 4.29 -15.19 9.04
C ALA A 197 4.59 -13.75 8.59
N LEU A 198 5.20 -13.56 7.41
CA LEU A 198 5.46 -12.23 6.85
C LEU A 198 4.17 -11.50 6.44
N ILE A 199 3.15 -12.20 5.95
CA ILE A 199 1.83 -11.62 5.66
C ILE A 199 1.17 -11.14 6.96
N ARG A 200 1.12 -12.00 7.99
CA ARG A 200 0.60 -11.65 9.33
C ARG A 200 1.36 -10.48 9.95
N LEU A 201 2.69 -10.50 9.86
CA LEU A 201 3.52 -9.40 10.36
C LEU A 201 3.23 -8.11 9.61
N SER A 202 2.96 -8.17 8.31
CA SER A 202 2.58 -6.99 7.53
C SER A 202 1.21 -6.42 7.94
N GLU A 203 0.27 -7.30 8.31
CA GLU A 203 -1.00 -6.88 8.91
C GLU A 203 -0.76 -6.17 10.25
N LEU A 204 0.05 -6.77 11.15
CA LEU A 204 0.45 -6.15 12.42
C LEU A 204 1.08 -4.76 12.20
N LEU A 205 2.07 -4.65 11.30
CA LEU A 205 2.75 -3.39 10.99
C LEU A 205 1.78 -2.32 10.50
N ARG A 206 0.79 -2.70 9.67
CA ARG A 206 -0.27 -1.77 9.25
C ARG A 206 -1.13 -1.32 10.43
N HIS A 207 -1.52 -2.22 11.32
CA HIS A 207 -2.31 -1.88 12.51
C HIS A 207 -1.54 -0.95 13.46
N VAL A 208 -0.27 -1.24 13.71
CA VAL A 208 0.63 -0.38 14.48
C VAL A 208 0.77 1.01 13.86
N LEU A 209 0.98 1.09 12.54
CA LEU A 209 1.06 2.37 11.83
C LEU A 209 -0.22 3.20 11.90
N ASN A 210 -1.39 2.55 11.92
CA ASN A 210 -2.67 3.25 12.03
C ASN A 210 -2.95 3.72 13.47
N ALA A 211 -2.55 2.93 14.46
CA ALA A 211 -2.73 3.27 15.87
C ALA A 211 -1.74 4.35 16.33
N ASN A 212 -0.45 4.18 16.04
CA ASN A 212 0.59 5.14 16.36
C ASN A 212 1.64 5.22 15.21
N PRO A 213 1.49 6.18 14.28
CA PRO A 213 2.46 6.39 13.19
C PRO A 213 3.87 6.72 13.68
N ALA A 214 4.01 7.19 14.93
CA ALA A 214 5.27 7.55 15.57
C ALA A 214 5.90 6.42 16.40
N PHE A 215 5.26 5.24 16.45
CA PHE A 215 5.76 4.10 17.21
C PHE A 215 7.21 3.77 16.87
N LEU A 216 8.06 3.75 17.90
CA LEU A 216 9.52 3.54 17.83
C LEU A 216 10.28 4.49 16.88
N ARG A 217 9.70 5.63 16.47
CA ARG A 217 10.44 6.61 15.65
C ARG A 217 11.59 7.20 16.47
N GLY A 218 12.82 7.02 15.97
CA GLY A 218 14.03 7.58 16.59
C GLY A 218 14.78 6.61 17.51
N ASN A 219 14.28 5.40 17.71
CA ASN A 219 15.03 4.33 18.37
C ASN A 219 16.06 3.70 17.41
N GLN A 220 16.93 2.83 17.92
CA GLN A 220 17.92 2.10 17.10
C GLN A 220 17.28 1.13 16.09
N TRP A 221 15.97 0.90 16.21
CA TRP A 221 15.21 -0.08 15.45
C TRP A 221 14.52 0.52 14.24
N PRO A 222 14.36 -0.25 13.14
CA PRO A 222 13.65 0.23 11.97
C PRO A 222 12.19 0.52 12.29
N SER A 223 11.68 1.66 11.81
CA SER A 223 10.28 2.03 11.98
C SER A 223 9.34 0.98 11.36
N PRO A 224 8.09 0.84 11.84
CA PRO A 224 7.11 -0.08 11.24
C PRO A 224 6.95 0.10 9.73
N ARG A 225 7.02 1.34 9.24
CA ARG A 225 7.01 1.68 7.80
C ARG A 225 8.21 1.07 7.07
N THR A 226 9.41 1.23 7.63
CA THR A 226 10.64 0.68 7.06
C THR A 226 10.59 -0.84 7.00
N SER A 227 10.11 -1.48 8.06
CA SER A 227 9.93 -2.93 8.12
C SER A 227 8.92 -3.42 7.07
N LEU A 228 7.78 -2.74 6.92
CA LEU A 228 6.76 -3.10 5.93
C LEU A 228 7.31 -3.02 4.49
N PHE A 229 8.05 -1.96 4.18
CA PHE A 229 8.66 -1.79 2.86
C PHE A 229 9.82 -2.75 2.61
N LYS A 230 10.55 -3.15 3.66
CA LYS A 230 11.53 -4.23 3.58
C LYS A 230 10.86 -5.56 3.23
N ILE A 231 9.70 -5.89 3.83
CA ILE A 231 8.92 -7.08 3.47
C ILE A 231 8.45 -7.02 2.01
N LEU A 232 7.95 -5.86 1.54
CA LEU A 232 7.54 -5.67 0.14
C LEU A 232 8.72 -5.86 -0.84
N ARG A 233 9.91 -5.43 -0.46
CA ARG A 233 11.10 -5.54 -1.30
C ARG A 233 11.66 -6.96 -1.33
N ASP A 234 11.77 -7.60 -0.17
CA ASP A 234 12.55 -8.83 0.02
C ASP A 234 11.68 -10.09 0.05
N GLY A 235 10.37 -9.98 0.26
CA GLY A 235 9.43 -11.11 0.31
C GLY A 235 9.22 -11.81 -1.04
N ASP A 236 8.62 -12.99 -1.01
CA ASP A 236 8.22 -13.71 -2.22
C ASP A 236 6.99 -13.08 -2.90
N SER A 237 6.63 -13.58 -4.09
CA SER A 237 5.50 -13.04 -4.87
C SER A 237 4.16 -13.04 -4.12
N ILE A 238 3.91 -14.04 -3.27
CA ILE A 238 2.67 -14.16 -2.51
C ILE A 238 2.65 -13.07 -1.44
N VAL A 239 3.72 -12.97 -0.65
CA VAL A 239 3.89 -11.92 0.37
C VAL A 239 3.72 -10.55 -0.26
N LYS A 240 4.43 -10.27 -1.35
CA LYS A 240 4.36 -8.99 -2.04
C LYS A 240 2.94 -8.64 -2.51
N PHE A 241 2.21 -9.62 -3.05
CA PHE A 241 0.83 -9.42 -3.49
C PHE A 241 -0.08 -9.04 -2.32
N HIS A 242 0.01 -9.76 -1.20
CA HIS A 242 -0.77 -9.44 0.00
C HIS A 242 -0.41 -8.08 0.60
N VAL A 243 0.90 -7.78 0.73
CA VAL A 243 1.36 -6.48 1.25
C VAL A 243 0.87 -5.33 0.37
N SER A 244 0.80 -5.53 -0.95
CA SER A 244 0.32 -4.53 -1.90
C SER A 244 -1.12 -4.07 -1.62
N ASP A 245 -1.98 -4.94 -1.11
CA ASP A 245 -3.35 -4.59 -0.72
C ASP A 245 -3.41 -3.80 0.61
N LEU A 246 -2.40 -3.95 1.47
CA LEU A 246 -2.31 -3.25 2.76
C LEU A 246 -1.78 -1.81 2.61
N ILE A 247 -0.87 -1.58 1.66
CA ILE A 247 -0.16 -0.30 1.46
C ILE A 247 -1.11 0.91 1.35
N PRO A 248 -2.19 0.91 0.54
CA PRO A 248 -3.10 2.06 0.48
C PRO A 248 -3.77 2.36 1.83
N GLY A 249 -3.79 1.42 2.77
CA GLY A 249 -4.28 1.62 4.13
C GLY A 249 -3.43 2.57 4.97
N ILE A 250 -2.12 2.59 4.77
CA ILE A 250 -1.19 3.26 5.71
C ILE A 250 -1.25 4.78 5.62
N PHE A 251 -1.55 5.33 4.44
CA PHE A 251 -1.56 6.77 4.19
C PHE A 251 -2.59 7.54 5.04
N GLY A 252 -3.61 6.87 5.57
CA GLY A 252 -4.60 7.51 6.45
C GLY A 252 -4.02 8.03 7.76
N GLY A 253 -2.89 7.47 8.21
CA GLY A 253 -2.19 7.90 9.43
C GLY A 253 -1.20 9.04 9.23
N PHE A 254 -1.05 9.58 8.00
CA PHE A 254 -0.05 10.60 7.69
C PHE A 254 -0.69 11.89 7.18
N VAL A 255 0.03 13.00 7.36
CA VAL A 255 -0.37 14.29 6.82
C VAL A 255 -0.14 14.33 5.31
N LEU A 256 -0.99 15.03 4.56
CA LEU A 256 -0.96 15.06 3.09
C LEU A 256 0.41 15.46 2.50
N LYS A 257 1.16 16.33 3.19
CA LYS A 257 2.51 16.75 2.79
C LYS A 257 3.56 15.63 2.82
N GLU A 258 3.32 14.57 3.60
CA GLU A 258 4.22 13.41 3.72
C GLU A 258 3.91 12.33 2.69
N HIS A 259 2.76 12.39 2.01
CA HIS A 259 2.34 11.38 1.05
C HIS A 259 3.35 11.22 -0.09
N ASP A 260 3.93 12.31 -0.59
CA ASP A 260 4.91 12.25 -1.68
C ASP A 260 6.22 11.57 -1.27
N ALA A 261 6.72 11.85 -0.06
CA ALA A 261 7.93 11.22 0.45
C ALA A 261 7.71 9.71 0.69
N ILE A 262 6.56 9.32 1.25
CA ILE A 262 6.20 7.91 1.43
C ILE A 262 6.04 7.21 0.07
N PHE A 263 5.49 7.89 -0.92
CA PHE A 263 5.35 7.35 -2.27
C PHE A 263 6.71 7.06 -2.91
N ASP A 264 7.71 7.91 -2.69
CA ASP A 264 9.08 7.66 -3.16
C ASP A 264 9.67 6.40 -2.53
N ASP A 265 9.53 6.23 -1.21
CA ASP A 265 9.96 5.02 -0.49
C ASP A 265 9.32 3.74 -1.07
N ILE A 266 8.03 3.81 -1.47
CA ILE A 266 7.32 2.68 -2.10
C ILE A 266 7.90 2.40 -3.48
N LEU A 267 8.11 3.42 -4.31
CA LEU A 267 8.67 3.24 -5.67
C LEU A 267 10.06 2.59 -5.65
N GLU A 268 10.85 2.84 -4.62
CA GLU A 268 12.15 2.22 -4.34
C GLU A 268 12.04 0.75 -3.92
N SER A 269 10.97 0.39 -3.24
CA SER A 269 10.75 -0.97 -2.73
C SER A 269 10.05 -1.88 -3.75
N LEU A 270 9.36 -1.33 -4.75
CA LEU A 270 8.67 -2.09 -5.79
C LEU A 270 9.62 -2.71 -6.83
N PRO A 271 9.27 -3.86 -7.43
CA PRO A 271 10.07 -4.48 -8.49
C PRO A 271 10.35 -3.53 -9.66
N ARG A 272 11.56 -3.63 -10.22
CA ARG A 272 12.03 -2.81 -11.36
C ARG A 272 12.67 -3.64 -12.48
N ASP A 273 12.81 -4.95 -12.28
CA ASP A 273 13.36 -5.85 -13.28
C ASP A 273 12.38 -5.98 -14.46
N ARG A 274 12.87 -5.65 -15.66
CA ARG A 274 12.07 -5.63 -16.89
C ARG A 274 11.75 -7.04 -17.40
N GLU A 275 12.60 -8.01 -17.05
CA GLU A 275 12.41 -9.40 -17.45
C GLU A 275 11.42 -10.14 -16.53
N TRP A 276 11.20 -9.61 -15.32
CA TRP A 276 10.27 -10.18 -14.36
C TRP A 276 8.84 -9.63 -14.54
N VAL A 277 8.09 -10.26 -15.44
CA VAL A 277 6.73 -9.83 -15.83
C VAL A 277 5.77 -9.77 -14.63
N GLU A 278 5.79 -10.76 -13.74
CA GLU A 278 4.95 -10.79 -12.54
C GLU A 278 5.31 -9.63 -11.60
N GLY A 279 6.59 -9.29 -11.48
CA GLY A 279 7.06 -8.14 -10.71
C GLY A 279 6.57 -6.80 -11.28
N ILE A 280 6.59 -6.65 -12.60
CA ILE A 280 6.04 -5.47 -13.28
C ILE A 280 4.53 -5.39 -13.11
N ALA A 281 3.81 -6.51 -13.24
CA ALA A 281 2.37 -6.56 -12.99
C ALA A 281 2.02 -6.14 -11.56
N LEU A 282 2.77 -6.62 -10.57
CA LEU A 282 2.64 -6.21 -9.18
C LEU A 282 2.90 -4.70 -8.99
N ARG A 283 3.96 -4.15 -9.59
CA ARG A 283 4.26 -2.72 -9.55
C ARG A 283 3.07 -1.89 -10.05
N LEU A 284 2.51 -2.26 -11.20
CA LEU A 284 1.35 -1.59 -11.78
C LEU A 284 0.11 -1.71 -10.89
N PHE A 285 -0.11 -2.88 -10.29
CA PHE A 285 -1.21 -3.15 -9.36
C PHE A 285 -1.17 -2.24 -8.13
N VAL A 286 0.00 -2.09 -7.50
CA VAL A 286 0.18 -1.21 -6.33
C VAL A 286 -0.13 0.25 -6.70
N LEU A 287 0.42 0.73 -7.82
CA LEU A 287 0.19 2.09 -8.30
C LEU A 287 -1.30 2.33 -8.61
N ALA A 288 -1.99 1.35 -9.18
CA ALA A 288 -3.42 1.45 -9.45
C ALA A 288 -4.25 1.55 -8.17
N LYS A 289 -3.90 0.76 -7.15
CA LYS A 289 -4.55 0.80 -5.83
C LYS A 289 -4.33 2.14 -5.13
N LEU A 290 -3.12 2.69 -5.21
CA LEU A 290 -2.79 4.02 -4.67
C LEU A 290 -3.57 5.13 -5.38
N ALA A 291 -3.57 5.12 -6.72
CA ALA A 291 -4.36 6.06 -7.53
C ALA A 291 -5.85 6.01 -7.21
N SER A 292 -6.40 4.80 -7.03
CA SER A 292 -7.83 4.60 -6.78
C SER A 292 -8.28 5.11 -5.42
N LYS A 293 -7.38 5.18 -4.43
CA LYS A 293 -7.72 5.53 -3.04
C LYS A 293 -7.31 6.94 -2.64
N TRP A 294 -6.22 7.47 -3.20
CA TRP A 294 -5.62 8.74 -2.74
C TRP A 294 -5.46 9.74 -3.87
N HIS A 295 -6.22 10.83 -3.81
CA HIS A 295 -6.15 11.92 -4.80
C HIS A 295 -4.77 12.60 -4.86
N THR A 296 -4.06 12.70 -3.73
CA THR A 296 -2.71 13.28 -3.68
C THR A 296 -1.69 12.48 -4.51
N LEU A 297 -1.88 11.15 -4.59
CA LEU A 297 -0.98 10.23 -5.29
C LEU A 297 -1.44 9.91 -6.71
N LEU A 298 -2.68 10.25 -7.05
CA LEU A 298 -3.34 9.93 -8.31
C LEU A 298 -2.48 10.34 -9.51
N ARG A 299 -2.03 11.60 -9.52
CA ARG A 299 -1.24 12.19 -10.60
C ARG A 299 0.05 11.42 -10.87
N ARG A 300 0.84 11.15 -9.82
CA ARG A 300 2.12 10.45 -9.92
C ARG A 300 1.94 8.97 -10.25
N SER A 301 0.93 8.34 -9.67
CA SER A 301 0.62 6.93 -9.91
C SER A 301 0.21 6.68 -11.37
N ILE A 302 -0.64 7.52 -11.94
CA ILE A 302 -1.03 7.43 -13.36
C ILE A 302 0.19 7.59 -14.27
N TYR A 303 1.05 8.57 -13.98
CA TYR A 303 2.27 8.78 -14.77
C TYR A 303 3.15 7.52 -14.79
N HIS A 304 3.43 6.90 -13.64
CA HIS A 304 4.27 5.70 -13.59
C HIS A 304 3.61 4.46 -14.20
N ILE A 305 2.28 4.33 -14.10
CA ILE A 305 1.53 3.27 -14.80
C ILE A 305 1.67 3.43 -16.32
N PHE A 306 1.60 4.67 -16.81
CA PHE A 306 1.75 5.01 -18.23
C PHE A 306 3.18 4.84 -18.74
N GLU A 307 4.17 5.26 -17.96
CA GLU A 307 5.59 5.22 -18.32
C GLU A 307 6.11 3.78 -18.48
N THR A 308 5.58 2.85 -17.68
CA THR A 308 6.06 1.46 -17.63
C THR A 308 5.91 0.72 -18.97
N PRO A 309 4.75 0.72 -19.66
CA PRO A 309 4.61 0.18 -21.02
C PRO A 309 5.54 0.81 -22.07
N GLY A 310 5.93 2.08 -21.87
CA GLY A 310 6.92 2.74 -22.73
C GLY A 310 8.31 2.10 -22.63
N GLN A 311 8.64 1.50 -21.50
CA GLN A 311 9.91 0.81 -21.26
C GLN A 311 9.80 -0.71 -21.39
N VAL A 312 8.62 -1.28 -21.11
CA VAL A 312 8.32 -2.71 -21.11
C VAL A 312 7.03 -2.95 -21.90
N PRO A 313 7.08 -3.05 -23.24
CA PRO A 313 5.88 -3.13 -24.07
C PRO A 313 4.95 -4.32 -23.76
N SER A 314 5.49 -5.42 -23.24
CA SER A 314 4.73 -6.60 -22.80
C SER A 314 3.77 -6.29 -21.64
N SER A 315 3.98 -5.20 -20.88
CA SER A 315 3.13 -4.84 -19.75
C SER A 315 1.89 -4.03 -20.13
N THR A 316 1.67 -3.76 -21.42
CA THR A 316 0.58 -2.89 -21.92
C THR A 316 -0.81 -3.37 -21.47
N SER A 317 -1.06 -4.69 -21.49
CA SER A 317 -2.33 -5.28 -21.07
C SER A 317 -2.61 -5.03 -19.58
N TYR A 318 -1.62 -5.27 -18.72
CA TYR A 318 -1.72 -5.05 -17.27
C TYR A 318 -1.94 -3.57 -16.95
N ALA A 319 -1.20 -2.67 -17.61
CA ALA A 319 -1.35 -1.22 -17.42
C ALA A 319 -2.75 -0.74 -17.83
N LYS A 320 -3.28 -1.27 -18.94
CA LYS A 320 -4.65 -0.97 -19.39
C LYS A 320 -5.69 -1.40 -18.36
N GLU A 321 -5.61 -2.61 -17.82
CA GLU A 321 -6.53 -3.10 -16.79
C GLU A 321 -6.41 -2.28 -15.50
N CYS A 322 -5.19 -1.93 -15.08
CA CYS A 322 -4.93 -1.06 -13.94
C CYS A 322 -5.61 0.31 -14.10
N LEU A 323 -5.46 0.96 -15.25
CA LEU A 323 -6.12 2.25 -15.51
C LEU A 323 -7.63 2.13 -15.65
N GLN A 324 -8.15 0.99 -16.14
CA GLN A 324 -9.59 0.71 -16.12
C GLN A 324 -10.12 0.64 -14.69
N ASN A 325 -9.39 0.01 -13.77
CA ASN A 325 -9.77 -0.05 -12.36
C ASN A 325 -9.71 1.34 -11.71
N VAL A 326 -8.69 2.14 -12.00
CA VAL A 326 -8.61 3.55 -11.54
C VAL A 326 -9.78 4.38 -12.08
N SER A 327 -10.08 4.26 -13.38
CA SER A 327 -11.20 4.96 -14.02
C SER A 327 -12.54 4.62 -13.35
N LYS A 328 -12.78 3.33 -13.05
CA LYS A 328 -13.97 2.89 -12.32
C LYS A 328 -14.01 3.44 -10.89
N ALA A 329 -12.89 3.42 -10.17
CA ALA A 329 -12.81 3.94 -8.81
C ALA A 329 -13.09 5.45 -8.72
N LEU A 330 -12.71 6.19 -9.76
CA LEU A 330 -12.98 7.63 -9.88
C LEU A 330 -14.38 7.96 -10.45
N GLY A 331 -15.18 6.96 -10.82
CA GLY A 331 -16.50 7.15 -11.41
C GLY A 331 -16.48 7.72 -12.84
N LEU A 332 -15.37 7.55 -13.58
CA LEU A 332 -15.25 7.97 -14.97
C LEU A 332 -15.89 6.95 -15.91
N VAL A 333 -16.37 7.41 -17.07
CA VAL A 333 -17.05 6.53 -18.04
C VAL A 333 -16.06 5.57 -18.69
N ASN A 334 -14.84 6.05 -18.96
CA ASN A 334 -13.80 5.28 -19.62
C ASN A 334 -12.40 5.80 -19.31
N VAL A 335 -11.38 5.02 -19.69
CA VAL A 335 -9.96 5.36 -19.48
C VAL A 335 -9.49 6.53 -20.35
N ARG A 336 -10.18 6.84 -21.45
CA ARG A 336 -9.85 8.00 -22.30
C ARG A 336 -10.14 9.31 -21.57
N GLU A 337 -11.21 9.37 -20.78
CA GLU A 337 -11.48 10.52 -19.89
C GLU A 337 -10.35 10.72 -18.87
N LEU A 338 -9.84 9.61 -18.31
CA LEU A 338 -8.69 9.65 -17.42
C LEU A 338 -7.47 10.25 -18.12
N PHE A 339 -7.18 9.81 -19.36
CA PHE A 339 -6.09 10.39 -20.14
C PHE A 339 -6.27 11.89 -20.37
N LYS A 340 -7.47 12.35 -20.75
CA LYS A 340 -7.76 13.77 -20.99
C LYS A 340 -7.52 14.65 -19.76
N LEU A 341 -7.81 14.14 -18.57
CA LEU A 341 -7.58 14.88 -17.32
C LEU A 341 -6.09 15.12 -17.05
N PHE A 342 -5.24 14.16 -17.45
CA PHE A 342 -3.80 14.19 -17.17
C PHE A 342 -2.93 14.41 -18.42
N SER A 343 -3.53 14.68 -19.58
CA SER A 343 -2.84 14.74 -20.87
C SER A 343 -1.75 15.81 -20.88
N SER A 344 -1.99 16.96 -20.24
CA SER A 344 -1.02 18.04 -20.15
C SER A 344 0.28 17.59 -19.51
N GLN A 345 0.22 16.96 -18.34
CA GLN A 345 1.44 16.48 -17.68
C GLN A 345 2.06 15.30 -18.42
N ILE A 346 1.25 14.31 -18.82
CA ILE A 346 1.76 13.09 -19.44
C ILE A 346 2.55 13.43 -20.71
N ILE A 347 1.98 14.26 -21.58
CA ILE A 347 2.63 14.71 -22.81
C ILE A 347 3.86 15.56 -22.47
N TYR A 348 3.78 16.42 -21.44
CA TYR A 348 4.86 17.33 -21.09
C TYR A 348 6.12 16.58 -20.69
N THR A 349 5.96 15.57 -19.83
CA THR A 349 7.08 14.76 -19.36
C THR A 349 7.54 13.76 -20.42
N TRP A 350 6.63 13.19 -21.22
CA TRP A 350 6.98 12.24 -22.28
C TRP A 350 7.83 12.88 -23.39
N ILE A 351 7.39 14.02 -23.93
CA ILE A 351 8.09 14.72 -25.02
C ILE A 351 9.47 15.23 -24.55
N GLU A 352 9.74 15.30 -23.25
CA GLU A 352 11.08 15.63 -22.78
C GLU A 352 12.14 14.61 -23.17
N THR A 353 11.77 13.33 -23.17
CA THR A 353 12.73 12.22 -23.32
C THR A 353 12.48 11.39 -24.57
N GLN A 354 11.24 11.32 -25.06
CA GLN A 354 10.83 10.45 -26.16
C GLN A 354 10.07 11.21 -27.25
N SER A 355 9.93 10.59 -28.43
CA SER A 355 9.05 11.11 -29.49
C SER A 355 7.58 10.85 -29.15
N LEU A 356 6.71 11.76 -29.58
CA LEU A 356 5.26 11.60 -29.42
C LEU A 356 4.72 10.38 -30.19
N THR A 357 5.42 9.92 -31.24
CA THR A 357 4.99 8.73 -32.01
C THR A 357 5.14 7.42 -31.25
N GLN A 358 5.94 7.42 -30.18
CA GLN A 358 6.17 6.26 -29.32
C GLN A 358 5.20 6.18 -28.14
N LEU A 359 4.26 7.12 -28.04
CA LEU A 359 3.32 7.18 -26.92
C LEU A 359 2.46 5.89 -26.87
N PRO A 360 2.40 5.19 -25.73
CA PRO A 360 1.69 3.91 -25.60
C PRO A 360 0.17 4.09 -25.58
N PHE A 361 -0.42 4.41 -26.73
CA PHE A 361 -1.84 4.76 -26.90
C PHE A 361 -2.81 3.65 -26.46
N GLY A 362 -2.40 2.37 -26.59
CA GLY A 362 -3.23 1.22 -26.21
C GLY A 362 -3.53 1.14 -24.72
N VAL A 363 -2.68 1.73 -23.87
CA VAL A 363 -2.83 1.76 -22.40
C VAL A 363 -4.08 2.53 -21.98
N PHE A 364 -4.43 3.59 -22.72
CA PHE A 364 -5.65 4.37 -22.47
C PHE A 364 -6.88 3.89 -23.25
N GLY A 365 -6.76 2.76 -23.96
CA GLY A 365 -7.85 2.18 -24.74
C GLY A 365 -8.12 2.90 -26.06
N TYR A 366 -7.12 3.56 -26.65
CA TYR A 366 -7.19 4.00 -28.05
C TYR A 366 -6.79 2.87 -28.99
N ASP A 367 -7.40 2.84 -30.18
CA ASP A 367 -7.14 1.82 -31.20
C ASP A 367 -5.90 2.17 -32.04
N SER A 368 -5.61 3.47 -32.19
CA SER A 368 -4.41 3.96 -32.86
C SER A 368 -3.87 5.24 -32.21
N LEU A 369 -2.60 5.55 -32.48
CA LEU A 369 -1.99 6.84 -32.13
C LEU A 369 -2.78 8.01 -32.72
N ARG A 370 -3.33 7.83 -33.94
CA ARG A 370 -4.15 8.86 -34.58
C ARG A 370 -5.39 9.20 -33.76
N ASP A 371 -6.07 8.19 -33.22
CA ASP A 371 -7.27 8.42 -32.40
C ASP A 371 -6.95 9.17 -31.11
N LEU A 372 -5.80 8.86 -30.50
CA LEU A 372 -5.30 9.60 -29.34
C LEU A 372 -4.97 11.05 -29.70
N LEU A 373 -4.20 11.28 -30.76
CA LEU A 373 -3.78 12.63 -31.18
C LEU A 373 -4.96 13.51 -31.60
N VAL A 374 -6.02 12.94 -32.19
CA VAL A 374 -7.25 13.69 -32.49
C VAL A 374 -7.93 14.15 -31.20
N ASP A 375 -7.93 13.30 -30.17
CA ASP A 375 -8.64 13.53 -28.92
C ASP A 375 -7.94 14.55 -28.00
N VAL A 376 -6.62 14.71 -28.14
CA VAL A 376 -5.80 15.67 -27.37
C VAL A 376 -4.98 16.62 -28.26
N GLN A 377 -5.45 16.90 -29.48
CA GLN A 377 -4.71 17.68 -30.49
C GLN A 377 -4.20 19.01 -29.93
N ASP A 378 -5.05 19.76 -29.22
CA ASP A 378 -4.69 21.09 -28.71
C ASP A 378 -3.54 21.02 -27.71
N GLU A 379 -3.51 19.98 -26.88
CA GLU A 379 -2.44 19.76 -25.89
C GLU A 379 -1.13 19.33 -26.57
N ALA A 380 -1.21 18.33 -27.46
CA ALA A 380 -0.05 17.80 -28.16
C ALA A 380 0.66 18.88 -29.00
N ILE A 381 -0.09 19.62 -29.80
CA ILE A 381 0.46 20.69 -30.66
C ILE A 381 1.05 21.81 -29.82
N ALA A 382 0.34 22.26 -28.78
CA ALA A 382 0.82 23.36 -27.93
C ALA A 382 2.18 23.04 -27.29
N GLN A 383 2.38 21.81 -26.82
CA GLN A 383 3.63 21.44 -26.16
C GLN A 383 4.79 21.19 -27.13
N VAL A 384 4.53 20.64 -28.32
CA VAL A 384 5.53 20.50 -29.38
C VAL A 384 6.04 21.87 -29.84
N VAL A 385 5.13 22.83 -30.03
CA VAL A 385 5.44 24.20 -30.42
C VAL A 385 6.22 24.92 -29.33
N MET A 386 5.75 24.82 -28.09
CA MET A 386 6.42 25.38 -26.92
C MET A 386 7.87 24.88 -26.79
N ARG A 387 8.14 23.60 -27.10
CA ARG A 387 9.49 23.01 -27.06
C ARG A 387 10.29 23.19 -28.36
N VAL A 388 9.72 23.82 -29.41
CA VAL A 388 10.35 24.04 -30.73
C VAL A 388 10.86 22.73 -31.36
N LYS A 389 10.06 21.65 -31.23
CA LYS A 389 10.40 20.35 -31.82
C LYS A 389 9.77 20.20 -33.21
N GLU A 390 10.46 20.72 -34.23
CA GLU A 390 9.99 20.68 -35.63
C GLU A 390 9.77 19.24 -36.12
N GLN A 391 10.63 18.29 -35.74
CA GLN A 391 10.47 16.88 -36.11
C GLN A 391 9.16 16.26 -35.57
N ASP A 392 8.83 16.48 -34.29
CA ASP A 392 7.60 15.95 -33.71
C ASP A 392 6.35 16.57 -34.38
N MET A 393 6.44 17.84 -34.81
CA MET A 393 5.37 18.49 -35.59
C MET A 393 5.15 17.83 -36.95
N ASP A 394 6.23 17.49 -37.65
CA ASP A 394 6.16 16.81 -38.95
C ASP A 394 5.62 15.38 -38.82
N GLU A 395 5.99 14.68 -37.75
CA GLU A 395 5.48 13.35 -37.42
C GLU A 395 3.96 13.38 -37.14
N ILE A 396 3.48 14.37 -36.37
CA ILE A 396 2.04 14.56 -36.10
C ILE A 396 1.27 14.94 -37.38
N SER A 397 1.82 15.86 -38.16
CA SER A 397 1.29 16.26 -39.47
C SER A 397 1.08 15.05 -40.39
N THR A 398 2.09 14.18 -40.46
CA THR A 398 2.04 12.93 -41.23
C THR A 398 0.99 11.96 -40.69
N CYS A 399 0.92 11.80 -39.36
CA CYS A 399 -0.05 10.92 -38.70
C CYS A 399 -1.51 11.37 -38.91
N LEU A 400 -1.77 12.67 -38.77
CA LEU A 400 -3.10 13.27 -38.89
C LEU A 400 -3.51 13.60 -40.33
N LYS A 401 -2.55 13.60 -41.27
CA LYS A 401 -2.72 14.02 -42.68
C LYS A 401 -3.23 15.45 -42.81
N LEU A 402 -2.71 16.35 -41.97
CA LEU A 402 -3.04 17.77 -41.95
C LEU A 402 -1.76 18.59 -42.04
N SER A 403 -1.79 19.76 -42.68
CA SER A 403 -0.60 20.60 -42.74
C SER A 403 -0.22 21.12 -41.34
N PRO A 404 1.07 21.32 -41.04
CA PRO A 404 1.51 21.90 -39.76
C PRO A 404 0.86 23.26 -39.47
N GLN A 405 0.60 24.05 -40.53
CA GLN A 405 -0.10 25.33 -40.43
C GLN A 405 -1.55 25.17 -39.96
N ASP A 406 -2.27 24.16 -40.47
CA ASP A 406 -3.66 23.91 -40.09
C ASP A 406 -3.76 23.38 -38.65
N LEU A 407 -2.84 22.51 -38.25
CA LEU A 407 -2.75 21.97 -36.89
C LEU A 407 -2.51 23.09 -35.87
N LEU A 408 -1.54 23.96 -36.15
CA LEU A 408 -1.24 25.12 -35.31
C LEU A 408 -2.40 26.12 -35.30
N SER A 409 -3.03 26.37 -36.44
CA SER A 409 -4.16 27.32 -36.50
C SER A 409 -5.35 26.87 -35.64
N LYS A 410 -5.64 25.56 -35.59
CA LYS A 410 -6.72 24.99 -34.76
C LYS A 410 -6.38 25.01 -33.26
N SER A 411 -5.12 24.78 -32.92
CA SER A 411 -4.63 24.64 -31.55
C SER A 411 -3.99 25.93 -31.01
N PHE A 412 -4.21 27.05 -31.69
CA PHE A 412 -3.40 28.27 -31.55
C PHE A 412 -3.42 28.84 -30.14
N TYR A 413 -4.62 28.95 -29.54
CA TYR A 413 -4.82 29.60 -28.25
C TYR A 413 -3.99 28.95 -27.13
N ARG A 414 -3.86 27.62 -27.12
CA ARG A 414 -3.08 26.88 -26.13
C ARG A 414 -1.59 26.94 -26.44
N ALA A 415 -1.21 26.84 -27.72
CA ALA A 415 0.17 26.97 -28.16
C ALA A 415 0.76 28.34 -27.79
N GLU A 416 0.03 29.42 -28.08
CA GLU A 416 0.43 30.79 -27.74
C GLU A 416 0.55 30.99 -26.23
N ALA A 417 -0.44 30.52 -25.45
CA ALA A 417 -0.40 30.63 -23.99
C ALA A 417 0.83 29.93 -23.38
N TYR A 418 1.15 28.72 -23.83
CA TYR A 418 2.32 27.96 -23.35
C TYR A 418 3.63 28.57 -23.81
N SER A 419 3.69 29.07 -25.04
CA SER A 419 4.83 29.80 -25.57
C SER A 419 5.12 31.08 -24.77
N ILE A 420 4.11 31.91 -24.50
CA ILE A 420 4.23 33.10 -23.64
C ILE A 420 4.74 32.71 -22.25
N ALA A 421 4.09 31.74 -21.61
CA ALA A 421 4.45 31.31 -20.26
C ALA A 421 5.91 30.82 -20.19
N ARG A 422 6.36 30.04 -21.19
CA ARG A 422 7.73 29.52 -21.26
C ARG A 422 8.75 30.62 -21.57
N ASP A 423 8.49 31.44 -22.59
CA ASP A 423 9.42 32.48 -23.04
C ASP A 423 9.64 33.54 -21.95
N ILE A 424 8.64 33.81 -21.09
CA ILE A 424 8.77 34.70 -19.92
C ILE A 424 9.50 34.03 -18.75
N SER A 425 9.28 32.72 -18.54
CA SER A 425 9.83 32.00 -17.37
C SER A 425 11.30 31.59 -17.56
N MET A 426 11.77 31.49 -18.80
CA MET A 426 13.16 31.15 -19.11
C MET A 426 14.03 32.42 -19.14
N PRO A 427 15.22 32.42 -18.53
CA PRO A 427 16.15 33.55 -18.64
C PRO A 427 16.53 33.79 -20.11
N PRO A 428 16.73 35.05 -20.53
CA PRO A 428 17.12 35.36 -21.90
C PRO A 428 18.42 34.62 -22.24
N SER A 429 18.30 33.64 -23.14
CA SER A 429 19.42 32.85 -23.60
C SER A 429 20.44 33.75 -24.31
N GLN A 430 21.73 33.55 -24.00
CA GLN A 430 22.83 34.29 -24.65
C GLN A 430 23.06 33.86 -26.10
N ASP A 431 22.37 32.80 -26.55
CA ASP A 431 22.55 32.22 -27.88
C ASP A 431 21.52 32.80 -28.88
N PRO A 432 21.94 33.61 -29.87
CA PRO A 432 21.03 34.28 -30.82
C PRO A 432 20.25 33.33 -31.74
N LYS A 433 20.54 32.01 -31.69
CA LYS A 433 19.82 30.94 -32.38
C LYS A 433 18.65 30.37 -31.57
N SER A 434 18.59 30.55 -30.25
CA SER A 434 17.41 30.16 -29.45
C SER A 434 16.33 31.24 -29.58
N ARG A 435 15.78 31.36 -30.79
CA ARG A 435 14.64 32.24 -31.01
C ARG A 435 13.45 31.67 -30.23
N GLY A 436 12.76 32.52 -29.46
CA GLY A 436 11.63 32.14 -28.63
C GLY A 436 10.54 31.42 -29.42
N SER A 437 9.75 30.61 -28.72
CA SER A 437 8.74 29.74 -29.34
C SER A 437 7.69 30.53 -30.16
N GLU A 438 7.40 31.78 -29.77
CA GLU A 438 6.57 32.73 -30.53
C GLU A 438 7.10 32.99 -31.95
N SER A 439 8.41 33.12 -32.10
CA SER A 439 9.02 33.38 -33.40
C SER A 439 8.91 32.19 -34.35
N GLY A 440 8.86 30.97 -33.82
CA GLY A 440 8.61 29.74 -34.58
C GLY A 440 7.19 29.73 -35.13
N MET A 441 6.20 30.11 -34.30
CA MET A 441 4.80 30.23 -34.72
C MET A 441 4.61 31.31 -35.79
N LYS A 442 5.24 32.48 -35.63
CA LYS A 442 5.21 33.56 -36.63
C LYS A 442 5.83 33.15 -37.96
N LYS A 443 6.90 32.36 -37.95
CA LYS A 443 7.48 31.80 -39.18
C LYS A 443 6.53 30.84 -39.88
N LEU A 444 5.85 29.99 -39.12
CA LEU A 444 4.98 28.96 -39.68
C LEU A 444 3.67 29.53 -40.24
N LEU A 445 3.05 30.50 -39.55
CA LEU A 445 1.75 31.07 -39.91
C LEU A 445 1.85 32.33 -40.79
N GLY A 446 2.97 33.05 -40.73
CA GLY A 446 3.09 34.41 -41.24
C GLY A 446 2.56 35.47 -40.26
N PRO A 447 3.04 36.72 -40.35
CA PRO A 447 2.74 37.77 -39.37
C PRO A 447 1.26 38.16 -39.33
N ASP A 448 0.61 38.27 -40.48
CA ASP A 448 -0.78 38.73 -40.57
C ASP A 448 -1.76 37.70 -40.01
N LYS A 449 -1.55 36.41 -40.34
CA LYS A 449 -2.38 35.31 -39.83
C LYS A 449 -2.18 35.13 -38.32
N PHE A 450 -0.95 35.26 -37.84
CA PHE A 450 -0.64 35.22 -36.41
C PHE A 450 -1.42 36.30 -35.63
N LEU A 451 -1.34 37.57 -36.06
CA LEU A 451 -2.06 38.67 -35.40
C LEU A 451 -3.57 38.44 -35.40
N SER A 452 -4.13 37.99 -36.52
CA SER A 452 -5.57 37.70 -36.61
C SER A 452 -6.03 36.61 -35.63
N LEU A 453 -5.18 35.59 -35.38
CA LEU A 453 -5.49 34.50 -34.46
C LEU A 453 -5.35 34.94 -32.99
N VAL A 454 -4.37 35.80 -32.68
CA VAL A 454 -4.23 36.41 -31.35
C VAL A 454 -5.46 37.23 -31.01
N GLU A 455 -5.92 38.11 -31.90
CA GLU A 455 -7.11 38.93 -31.68
C GLU A 455 -8.37 38.07 -31.51
N LYS A 456 -8.51 37.02 -32.33
CA LYS A 456 -9.65 36.12 -32.29
C LYS A 456 -9.73 35.28 -31.01
N HIS A 457 -8.60 34.76 -30.53
CA HIS A 457 -8.53 33.82 -29.41
C HIS A 457 -8.01 34.43 -28.11
N PHE A 458 -7.97 35.76 -28.02
CA PHE A 458 -7.46 36.47 -26.85
C PHE A 458 -8.08 35.99 -25.52
N PRO A 459 -9.41 35.83 -25.39
CA PRO A 459 -10.02 35.32 -24.15
C PRO A 459 -9.54 33.92 -23.78
N GLU A 460 -9.41 33.02 -24.74
CA GLU A 460 -8.98 31.63 -24.53
C GLU A 460 -7.50 31.56 -24.15
N ILE A 461 -6.65 32.38 -24.76
CA ILE A 461 -5.22 32.50 -24.41
C ILE A 461 -5.11 32.90 -22.93
N VAL A 462 -5.82 33.95 -22.52
CA VAL A 462 -5.82 34.43 -21.13
C VAL A 462 -6.32 33.33 -20.19
N ALA A 463 -7.42 32.64 -20.52
CA ALA A 463 -7.95 31.56 -19.70
C ALA A 463 -6.95 30.40 -19.52
N VAL A 464 -6.23 30.02 -20.58
CA VAL A 464 -5.20 28.96 -20.50
C VAL A 464 -4.03 29.40 -19.64
N ILE A 465 -3.58 30.66 -19.74
CA ILE A 465 -2.52 31.19 -18.88
C ILE A 465 -2.96 31.07 -17.41
N PHE A 466 -4.14 31.56 -17.06
CA PHE A 466 -4.63 31.48 -15.68
C PHE A 466 -4.75 30.05 -15.16
N ARG A 467 -5.22 29.11 -15.99
CA ARG A 467 -5.33 27.69 -15.62
C ARG A 467 -3.97 27.02 -15.40
N SER A 468 -2.92 27.55 -16.00
CA SER A 468 -1.56 26.98 -15.96
C SER A 468 -0.68 27.57 -14.87
N MET A 469 -1.16 28.58 -14.12
CA MET A 469 -0.41 29.17 -13.02
C MET A 469 -0.57 28.34 -11.73
N ASP A 470 0.55 27.96 -11.12
CA ASP A 470 0.59 27.01 -9.99
C ASP A 470 0.78 27.69 -8.61
N GLN A 471 0.88 29.02 -8.55
CA GLN A 471 1.28 29.71 -7.31
C GLN A 471 0.43 30.94 -7.01
N THR A 472 -0.65 30.78 -6.24
CA THR A 472 -1.41 31.91 -5.68
C THR A 472 -0.62 32.71 -4.64
N GLU A 473 0.37 32.12 -3.95
CA GLU A 473 1.10 32.77 -2.86
C GLU A 473 2.12 33.83 -3.33
N GLN A 474 2.63 33.74 -4.56
CA GLN A 474 3.57 34.74 -5.11
C GLN A 474 2.89 35.85 -5.90
N ILE A 475 1.59 35.71 -6.17
CA ILE A 475 0.80 36.68 -6.92
C ILE A 475 0.79 38.03 -6.21
N GLU A 476 0.65 38.04 -4.88
CA GLU A 476 0.64 39.27 -4.09
C GLU A 476 1.96 40.05 -4.23
N ARG A 477 3.11 39.36 -4.20
CA ARG A 477 4.42 40.00 -4.39
C ARG A 477 4.60 40.55 -5.81
N ALA A 478 4.06 39.88 -6.81
CA ALA A 478 4.10 40.33 -8.20
C ALA A 478 3.26 41.59 -8.43
N PHE A 479 2.10 41.72 -7.76
CA PHE A 479 1.23 42.90 -7.84
C PHE A 479 1.72 44.08 -6.99
N VAL A 480 2.41 43.84 -5.88
CA VAL A 480 2.95 44.91 -5.00
C VAL A 480 4.20 45.56 -5.60
N LYS A 481 4.94 44.87 -6.49
CA LYS A 481 6.11 45.44 -7.16
C LYS A 481 5.64 46.58 -8.09
N PRO A 482 5.97 47.87 -7.82
CA PRO A 482 5.69 48.92 -8.78
C PRO A 482 6.48 48.58 -10.05
N ARG A 483 5.83 48.58 -11.21
CA ARG A 483 6.52 48.51 -12.51
C ARG A 483 7.31 49.82 -12.73
N LEU A 484 8.37 50.03 -11.95
CA LEU A 484 9.38 51.05 -12.18
C LEU A 484 10.21 50.61 -13.39
N GLY A 485 9.84 51.12 -14.57
CA GLY A 485 10.60 50.87 -15.79
C GLY A 485 9.90 51.19 -17.12
N ALA A 486 8.67 51.69 -17.13
CA ALA A 486 7.98 52.00 -18.39
C ALA A 486 7.10 53.27 -18.33
N VAL A 487 7.68 54.41 -17.92
CA VAL A 487 7.13 55.75 -18.27
C VAL A 487 8.22 56.78 -18.58
N GLU A 488 9.47 56.65 -18.12
CA GLU A 488 10.51 57.65 -18.42
C GLU A 488 11.29 57.34 -19.71
N LYS A 489 10.66 57.48 -20.87
CA LYS A 489 11.40 57.71 -22.15
C LYS A 489 10.56 58.47 -23.19
N TYR A 490 9.76 59.45 -22.78
CA TYR A 490 9.29 60.51 -23.68
C TYR A 490 9.08 61.81 -22.90
N LEU A 491 10.19 62.52 -22.64
CA LEU A 491 10.28 63.98 -22.64
C LEU A 491 11.66 64.35 -23.19
#